data_AF-A0A7S3SLX2-F1
#
_entry.id   AF-A0A7S3SLX2-F1
#
_cell.length_a   1.000
_cell.length_b   1.000
_cell.length_c   1.000
_cell.angle_alpha   90.00
_cell.angle_beta   90.00
_cell.angle_gamma   90.00
#
_symmetry.space_group_name_H-M   'P 1'
#
loop_
_entity.id
_entity.type
_entity.pdbx_description
1 polymer ?
#
loop_
_entity_poly.entity_id
_entity_poly.type
_entity_poly.pdbx_seq_one_letter_code
_entity_poly.pdbx_strand_id
1 'polypeptide(L)'
;IKMKVFPEYFDFNQFEMARENMHTIKRPYINFGKTLNFSFQEYNANIKLQCVHWHRLIRACINTFGYFEFLKNIRCLEATQYFQQCLQLNNFFAYHKKYYPQEYYHSEYWRVSPHYNSVFVDTD
;
A
#
# COMPACT_ATOMS: atom_id res chain seq x y z
N ILE A 1 -14.93 -8.81 9.16
CA ILE A 1 -14.55 -7.40 8.87
C ILE A 1 -14.02 -7.35 7.43
N LYS A 2 -14.82 -6.90 6.45
CA LYS A 2 -14.39 -6.83 5.05
C LYS A 2 -13.48 -5.61 4.89
N MET A 3 -12.16 -5.81 4.82
CA MET A 3 -11.25 -4.75 4.40
C MET A 3 -11.57 -4.38 2.95
N LYS A 4 -11.79 -3.10 2.67
CA LYS A 4 -11.89 -2.61 1.30
C LYS A 4 -10.48 -2.69 0.71
N VAL A 5 -10.28 -3.58 -0.25
CA VAL A 5 -9.05 -3.68 -1.05
C VAL A 5 -8.84 -2.32 -1.70
N PHE A 6 -7.63 -1.76 -1.57
CA PHE A 6 -7.30 -0.53 -2.29
C PHE A 6 -7.41 -0.78 -3.79
N PRO A 7 -8.04 0.11 -4.56
CA PRO A 7 -8.07 -0.01 -6.02
C PRO A 7 -6.64 -0.06 -6.58
N GLU A 8 -6.47 -0.63 -7.79
CA GLU A 8 -5.18 -0.68 -8.49
C GLU A 8 -4.48 0.68 -8.54
N TYR A 9 -5.28 1.75 -8.62
CA TYR A 9 -4.83 3.13 -8.56
C TYR A 9 -5.45 3.81 -7.37
N PHE A 10 -4.60 4.25 -6.47
CA PHE A 10 -4.95 5.24 -5.45
C PHE A 10 -4.01 6.43 -5.57
N ASP A 11 -4.51 7.57 -5.11
CA ASP A 11 -3.72 8.78 -5.00
C ASP A 11 -2.92 8.74 -3.69
N PHE A 12 -1.62 9.01 -3.78
CA PHE A 12 -0.71 8.94 -2.63
C PHE A 12 -1.05 9.99 -1.58
N ASN A 13 -1.52 11.15 -2.03
CA ASN A 13 -1.90 12.28 -1.17
C ASN A 13 -3.05 11.91 -0.21
N GLN A 14 -3.86 10.92 -0.57
CA GLN A 14 -4.93 10.45 0.32
C GLN A 14 -4.40 9.76 1.58
N PHE A 15 -3.17 9.29 1.58
CA PHE A 15 -2.55 8.58 2.70
C PHE A 15 -1.57 9.45 3.50
N GLU A 16 -1.46 10.72 3.13
CA GLU A 16 -0.69 11.69 3.90
C GLU A 16 -1.46 12.09 5.15
N MET A 17 -0.81 11.90 6.29
CA MET A 17 -1.33 12.26 7.61
C MET A 17 -0.87 13.66 7.97
N ALA A 18 -1.65 14.30 8.83
CA ALA A 18 -1.36 15.65 9.29
C ALA A 18 -0.33 15.75 10.42
N ARG A 19 -0.11 14.64 11.13
CA ARG A 19 1.04 14.46 12.02
C ARG A 19 2.28 14.04 11.22
N GLU A 20 3.44 13.98 11.86
CA GLU A 20 4.71 13.60 11.21
C GLU A 20 4.55 12.34 10.33
N ASN A 21 4.70 12.52 9.02
CA ASN A 21 4.60 11.46 8.03
C ASN A 21 5.85 10.58 8.05
N MET A 22 5.91 9.63 9.00
CA MET A 22 7.04 8.70 9.09
C MET A 22 7.07 7.66 7.96
N HIS A 23 5.91 7.30 7.39
CA HIS A 23 5.82 6.27 6.37
C HIS A 23 4.86 6.65 5.24
N THR A 24 5.25 6.31 4.00
CA THR A 24 4.44 6.51 2.79
C THR A 24 4.04 5.17 2.21
N ILE A 25 2.81 5.07 1.72
CA ILE A 25 2.39 3.92 0.92
C ILE A 25 2.88 4.11 -0.51
N LYS A 26 3.71 3.20 -1.01
CA LYS A 26 4.28 3.27 -2.37
C LYS A 26 3.64 2.23 -3.27
N ARG A 27 3.67 2.48 -4.58
CA ARG A 27 3.28 1.48 -5.58
C ARG A 27 4.33 0.35 -5.62
N PRO A 28 3.92 -0.87 -6.02
CA PRO A 28 4.87 -1.97 -6.20
C PRO A 28 6.02 -1.57 -7.12
N TYR A 29 7.25 -1.95 -6.79
CA TYR A 29 8.43 -1.68 -7.61
C TYR A 29 8.49 -2.67 -8.78
N ILE A 30 7.76 -2.34 -9.85
CA ILE A 30 7.53 -3.22 -11.02
C ILE A 30 8.83 -3.69 -11.68
N ASN A 31 9.86 -2.82 -11.73
CA ASN A 31 11.13 -3.15 -12.36
C ASN A 31 11.95 -4.17 -11.56
N PHE A 32 11.55 -4.51 -10.33
CA PHE A 32 12.23 -5.54 -9.54
C PHE A 32 12.28 -6.88 -10.27
N GLY A 33 11.21 -7.25 -10.99
CA GLY A 33 11.17 -8.51 -11.75
C GLY A 33 12.29 -8.64 -12.79
N LYS A 34 12.80 -7.52 -13.32
CA LYS A 34 13.93 -7.52 -14.27
C LYS A 34 15.28 -7.83 -13.62
N THR A 35 15.36 -7.74 -12.29
CA THR A 35 16.59 -8.04 -11.54
C THR A 35 16.74 -9.53 -11.21
N LEU A 36 15.72 -10.34 -11.53
CA LEU A 36 15.73 -11.78 -11.32
C LEU A 36 16.42 -12.48 -12.50
N ASN A 37 17.23 -13.49 -12.19
CA ASN A 37 18.04 -14.22 -13.19
C ASN A 37 17.26 -15.31 -13.94
N PHE A 38 15.93 -15.36 -13.82
CA PHE A 38 15.10 -16.37 -14.46
C PHE A 38 13.96 -15.74 -15.26
N SER A 39 13.51 -16.44 -16.30
CA SER A 39 12.34 -16.03 -17.08
C SER A 39 11.06 -16.45 -16.38
N PHE A 40 10.07 -15.56 -16.33
CA PHE A 40 8.74 -15.86 -15.82
C PHE A 40 7.70 -15.00 -16.54
N GLN A 41 6.48 -15.52 -16.68
CA GLN A 41 5.39 -14.82 -17.33
C GLN A 41 4.56 -14.07 -16.29
N GLU A 42 4.60 -12.73 -16.36
CA GLU A 42 3.81 -11.83 -15.51
C GLU A 42 2.78 -11.08 -16.36
N TYR A 43 1.53 -11.09 -15.95
CA TYR A 43 0.46 -10.37 -16.64
C TYR A 43 0.35 -8.94 -16.12
N ASN A 44 0.27 -7.96 -17.02
CA ASN A 44 0.16 -6.53 -16.68
C ASN A 44 -1.01 -6.19 -15.74
N ALA A 45 -2.10 -6.97 -15.79
CA ALA A 45 -3.25 -6.81 -14.90
C ALA A 45 -2.90 -7.01 -13.41
N ASN A 46 -1.92 -7.87 -13.09
CA ASN A 46 -1.62 -8.23 -11.70
C ASN A 46 -0.49 -7.40 -11.09
N ILE A 47 0.26 -6.68 -11.91
CA ILE A 47 1.49 -5.99 -11.51
C ILE A 47 1.21 -4.76 -10.64
N LYS A 48 0.08 -4.09 -10.89
CA LYS A 48 -0.29 -2.85 -10.18
C LYS A 48 -1.06 -3.10 -8.89
N LEU A 49 -1.58 -4.31 -8.70
CA LEU A 49 -2.27 -4.69 -7.46
C LEU A 49 -1.28 -4.69 -6.28
N GLN A 50 -1.68 -4.04 -5.19
CA GLN A 50 -0.85 -3.93 -3.99
C GLN A 50 -0.54 -5.30 -3.39
N CYS A 51 0.74 -5.51 -3.07
CA CYS A 51 1.32 -6.73 -2.49
C CYS A 51 1.22 -8.01 -3.34
N VAL A 52 0.29 -8.09 -4.29
CA VAL A 52 0.08 -9.25 -5.17
C VAL A 52 1.30 -9.51 -6.06
N HIS A 53 1.90 -8.44 -6.62
CA HIS A 53 3.10 -8.56 -7.43
C HIS A 53 4.22 -9.30 -6.69
N TRP A 54 4.49 -8.92 -5.44
CA TRP A 54 5.52 -9.57 -4.61
C TRP A 54 5.19 -11.03 -4.30
N HIS A 55 3.93 -11.32 -3.97
CA HIS A 55 3.48 -12.71 -3.74
C HIS A 55 3.72 -13.61 -4.97
N ARG A 56 3.45 -13.10 -6.17
CA ARG A 56 3.68 -13.82 -7.42
C ARG A 56 5.16 -14.04 -7.70
N LEU A 57 6.00 -13.04 -7.44
CA LEU A 57 7.45 -13.15 -7.55
C LEU A 57 8.03 -14.20 -6.61
N ILE A 58 7.58 -14.23 -5.35
CA ILE A 58 7.99 -15.26 -4.37
C ILE A 58 7.63 -16.65 -4.89
N ARG A 59 6.41 -16.82 -5.41
CA ARG A 59 5.97 -18.10 -5.99
C ARG A 59 6.81 -18.49 -7.20
N ALA A 60 7.15 -17.54 -8.06
CA ALA A 60 8.03 -17.79 -9.20
C ALA A 60 9.43 -18.22 -8.74
N CYS A 61 10.02 -17.54 -7.75
CA CYS A 61 11.30 -17.91 -7.16
C CYS A 61 11.29 -19.33 -6.53
N ILE A 62 10.23 -19.69 -5.80
CA ILE A 62 10.11 -21.02 -5.20
C ILE A 62 9.97 -22.08 -6.29
N ASN A 63 9.24 -21.79 -7.37
CA ASN A 63 9.06 -22.73 -8.47
C ASN A 63 10.35 -22.94 -9.29
N THR A 64 11.23 -21.93 -9.39
CA THR A 64 12.47 -22.03 -10.17
C THR A 64 13.62 -22.65 -9.38
N PHE A 65 13.81 -22.25 -8.13
CA PHE A 65 14.94 -22.71 -7.31
C PHE A 65 14.56 -23.82 -6.31
N GLY A 66 13.28 -24.01 -6.01
CA GLY A 66 12.86 -24.83 -4.87
C GLY A 66 13.08 -24.12 -3.52
N TYR A 67 12.54 -24.70 -2.44
CA TYR A 67 12.42 -24.01 -1.15
C TYR A 67 13.77 -23.67 -0.48
N PHE A 68 14.74 -24.59 -0.48
CA PHE A 68 16.01 -24.38 0.22
C PHE A 68 16.97 -23.46 -0.54
N GLU A 69 16.96 -23.51 -1.87
CA GLU A 69 17.83 -22.68 -2.70
C GLU A 69 17.27 -21.26 -2.84
N PHE A 70 15.94 -21.12 -2.82
CA PHE A 70 15.26 -19.84 -2.65
C PHE A 70 15.77 -19.04 -1.45
N LEU A 71 15.98 -19.69 -0.29
CA LEU A 71 16.48 -19.05 0.93
C LEU A 71 17.92 -18.55 0.81
N LYS A 72 18.67 -18.98 -0.20
CA LYS A 72 20.04 -18.51 -0.48
C LYS A 72 20.07 -17.37 -1.50
N ASN A 73 19.00 -17.18 -2.27
CA ASN A 73 18.94 -16.16 -3.30
C ASN A 73 18.50 -14.82 -2.70
N ILE A 74 19.42 -13.84 -2.67
CA ILE A 74 19.18 -12.52 -2.09
C ILE A 74 18.00 -11.78 -2.71
N ARG A 75 17.78 -11.89 -4.03
CA ARG A 75 16.66 -11.21 -4.70
C ARG A 75 15.32 -11.80 -4.30
N CYS A 76 15.27 -13.10 -4.10
CA CYS A 76 14.06 -13.78 -3.67
C CYS A 76 13.75 -13.48 -2.18
N LEU A 77 14.77 -13.33 -1.34
CA LEU A 77 14.62 -12.84 0.04
C LEU A 77 14.17 -11.37 0.11
N GLU A 78 14.75 -10.50 -0.72
CA GLU A 78 14.29 -9.11 -0.85
C GLU A 78 12.80 -9.05 -1.21
N ALA A 79 12.35 -9.88 -2.18
CA ALA A 79 10.94 -9.96 -2.54
C ALA A 79 10.04 -10.37 -1.36
N THR A 80 10.49 -11.30 -0.49
CA THR A 80 9.75 -11.63 0.73
C THR A 80 9.67 -10.49 1.72
N GLN A 81 10.76 -9.73 1.88
CA GLN A 81 10.78 -8.61 2.80
C GLN A 81 9.83 -7.51 2.31
N TYR A 82 9.85 -7.20 1.01
CA TYR A 82 8.91 -6.28 0.40
C TYR A 82 7.46 -6.75 0.53
N PHE A 83 7.19 -8.04 0.39
CA PHE A 83 5.85 -8.59 0.58
C PHE A 83 5.34 -8.40 2.01
N GLN A 84 6.17 -8.74 3.00
CA GLN A 84 5.82 -8.59 4.42
C GLN A 84 5.58 -7.12 4.79
N GLN A 85 6.48 -6.23 4.39
CA GLN A 85 6.34 -4.79 4.62
C GLN A 85 5.09 -4.23 3.93
N CYS A 86 4.81 -4.68 2.71
CA CYS A 86 3.62 -4.26 1.98
C CYS A 86 2.34 -4.65 2.73
N LEU A 87 2.23 -5.89 3.22
CA LEU A 87 1.08 -6.33 4.00
C LEU A 87 0.92 -5.54 5.30
N GLN A 88 2.03 -5.34 6.04
CA GLN A 88 2.01 -4.58 7.29
C GLN A 88 1.53 -3.14 7.08
N LEU A 89 2.10 -2.43 6.10
CA LEU A 89 1.72 -1.05 5.80
C LEU A 89 0.28 -0.97 5.28
N ASN A 90 -0.13 -1.83 4.35
CA ASN A 90 -1.51 -1.80 3.84
C ASN A 90 -2.53 -2.10 4.94
N ASN A 91 -2.25 -3.04 5.85
CA ASN A 91 -3.12 -3.32 6.98
C ASN A 91 -3.18 -2.14 7.96
N PHE A 92 -2.05 -1.51 8.24
CA PHE A 92 -2.01 -0.30 9.05
C PHE A 92 -2.87 0.81 8.44
N PHE A 93 -2.63 1.16 7.18
CA PHE A 93 -3.39 2.23 6.50
C PHE A 93 -4.87 1.88 6.37
N ALA A 94 -5.24 0.63 6.10
CA ALA A 94 -6.63 0.20 6.02
C ALA A 94 -7.35 0.32 7.37
N TYR A 95 -6.69 -0.09 8.47
CA TYR A 95 -7.22 0.06 9.81
C TYR A 95 -7.36 1.54 10.19
N HIS A 96 -6.30 2.31 9.97
CA HIS A 96 -6.23 3.70 10.37
C HIS A 96 -7.21 4.60 9.59
N LYS A 97 -7.32 4.42 8.28
CA LYS A 97 -8.35 5.08 7.45
C LYS A 97 -9.77 4.79 7.91
N LYS A 98 -10.01 3.59 8.44
CA LYS A 98 -11.35 3.17 8.86
C LYS A 98 -11.76 3.81 10.19
N TYR A 99 -10.84 3.88 11.16
CA TYR A 99 -11.16 4.32 12.52
C TYR A 99 -10.72 5.75 12.85
N TYR A 100 -9.72 6.27 12.14
CA TYR A 100 -9.15 7.61 12.34
C TYR A 100 -9.04 8.38 11.00
N PRO A 101 -10.14 8.54 10.25
CA PRO A 101 -10.12 9.26 8.98
C PRO A 101 -9.72 10.73 9.15
N GLN A 102 -10.01 11.36 10.28
CA GLN A 102 -9.71 12.77 10.57
C GLN A 102 -8.21 13.09 10.60
N GLU A 103 -7.33 12.10 10.73
CA GLU A 103 -5.89 12.34 10.77
C GLU A 103 -5.27 12.55 9.37
N TYR A 104 -6.03 12.30 8.31
CA TYR A 104 -5.56 12.44 6.92
C TYR A 104 -5.95 13.80 6.34
N TYR A 105 -5.02 14.47 5.64
CA TYR A 105 -5.25 15.81 5.08
C TYR A 105 -6.46 15.90 4.14
N HIS A 106 -6.72 14.81 3.40
CA HIS A 106 -7.80 14.75 2.42
C HIS A 106 -9.18 14.47 3.04
N SER A 107 -9.23 14.30 4.36
CA SER A 107 -10.48 14.08 5.08
C SER A 107 -11.19 15.42 5.29
N GLU A 108 -12.49 15.46 5.03
CA GLU A 108 -13.33 16.62 5.35
C GLU A 108 -13.31 16.94 6.85
N TYR A 109 -13.03 15.91 7.67
CA TYR A 109 -12.97 16.03 9.13
C TYR A 109 -11.60 16.45 9.67
N TRP A 110 -10.58 16.57 8.82
CA TRP A 110 -9.25 17.04 9.26
C TRP A 110 -9.31 18.52 9.69
N ARG A 111 -9.88 19.36 8.83
CA ARG A 111 -10.11 20.78 9.10
C ARG A 111 -11.59 21.09 8.87
N VAL A 112 -12.38 20.84 9.92
CA VAL A 112 -13.82 21.05 9.88
C VAL A 112 -14.10 22.53 9.65
N SER A 113 -14.73 22.84 8.53
CA SER A 113 -15.27 24.17 8.28
C SER A 113 -16.59 24.32 9.04
N PRO A 114 -16.78 25.41 9.79
CA PRO A 114 -18.02 25.64 10.52
C PRO A 114 -19.18 25.73 9.53
N HIS A 115 -20.36 25.24 9.93
CA HIS A 115 -21.57 25.42 9.15
C HIS A 115 -21.99 26.90 9.16
N TYR A 116 -22.64 27.35 8.09
CA TYR A 116 -23.07 28.73 7.91
C TYR A 116 -23.80 29.31 9.15
N ASN A 117 -24.74 28.54 9.71
CA ASN A 117 -25.54 28.92 10.89
C ASN A 117 -24.71 29.10 12.18
N SER A 118 -23.47 28.60 12.22
CA SER A 118 -22.56 28.76 13.36
C SER A 118 -21.62 29.95 13.24
N VAL A 119 -21.56 30.59 12.06
CA VAL A 119 -20.67 31.74 11.78
C VAL A 119 -21.44 33.05 11.78
N PHE A 120 -22.64 33.05 11.22
CA PHE A 120 -23.52 34.23 11.20
C PHE A 120 -24.66 33.99 12.18
N VAL A 121 -24.52 34.57 13.38
CA VAL A 121 -25.65 34.71 14.30
C VAL A 121 -26.36 35.96 13.86
N ASP A 122 -27.63 35.85 13.43
CA ASP A 122 -28.46 37.03 13.16
C ASP A 122 -28.46 37.91 14.42
N THR A 123 -27.77 39.05 14.34
CA THR A 123 -27.79 40.08 15.38
C THR A 123 -29.06 40.89 15.16
N ASP A 124 -30.13 40.51 15.87
CA ASP A 124 -31.29 41.37 16.08
C ASP A 124 -30.91 42.70 16.76
#